data_AF-A0A0M0BSR4-F1
#
_entry.id   AF-A0A0M0BSR4-F1
#
_cell.length_a   1.000
_cell.length_b   1.000
_cell.length_c   1.000
_cell.angle_alpha   90.00
_cell.angle_beta   90.00
_cell.angle_gamma   90.00
#
_symmetry.space_group_name_H-M   'P 1'
#
loop_
_entity.id
_entity.type
_entity.pdbx_description
1 polymer ?
#
loop_
_entity_poly.entity_id
_entity_poly.type
_entity_poly.pdbx_seq_one_letter_code
_entity_poly.pdbx_strand_id
1 'polypeptide(L)'
;REAIRRVFMEHVMAHAPGYDELMRWASAPIIPTPAGEGAMFRRVAERFRENVLGVGLGGATTNVYSIYRGKYLATLSANLGMSYSIYNVLREIEAGRITRWLPFRVEEEALCNSIHNKATHPTTIPQTIEDLLIEHAVAREAIRLGLQEHMTLASPLRGAVSETGLIGAGFTASEAPASYIDMKEVDWICGTGGLLSHAPRRAQSALILIDSFQPEGVTKLAQDSIFMMPHLGVISTVHPDAALEIFERDCLVRLGTCVTFAGAMDEDREAGRLEGELPGGEPFDADIRGGAMMRIPLDPGDRATLRIEPRKGVDVGKEPGRRLETVVEGGEVGIIIDARGRPLEPPGDEEERIGRLLDWLQALEAYPRGHRDGMRDAVGPGGTE
;
A
#
# COMPACT_ATOMS: atom_id res chain seq x y z
N ARG A 1 -5.27 9.03 -23.80
CA ARG A 1 -5.81 8.11 -22.77
C ARG A 1 -7.33 8.15 -22.72
N GLU A 2 -7.95 9.32 -22.61
CA GLU A 2 -9.42 9.45 -22.71
C GLU A 2 -9.99 8.86 -24.01
N ALA A 3 -9.30 9.03 -25.13
CA ALA A 3 -9.66 8.38 -26.39
C ALA A 3 -9.62 6.83 -26.34
N ILE A 4 -8.68 6.22 -25.61
CA ILE A 4 -8.58 4.76 -25.47
C ILE A 4 -9.74 4.25 -24.61
N ARG A 5 -10.04 4.96 -23.50
CA ARG A 5 -11.19 4.66 -22.64
C ARG A 5 -12.50 4.74 -23.44
N ARG A 6 -12.66 5.79 -24.24
CA ARG A 6 -13.82 5.95 -25.13
C ARG A 6 -13.93 4.80 -26.13
N VAL A 7 -12.83 4.42 -26.80
CA VAL A 7 -12.82 3.27 -27.71
C VAL A 7 -13.20 1.97 -27.00
N PHE A 8 -12.69 1.72 -25.79
CA PHE A 8 -13.06 0.55 -24.99
C PHE A 8 -14.55 0.54 -24.64
N MET A 9 -15.12 1.67 -24.22
CA MET A 9 -16.55 1.77 -23.94
C MET A 9 -17.40 1.54 -25.20
N GLU A 10 -17.03 2.19 -26.31
CA GLU A 10 -17.77 2.14 -27.58
C GLU A 10 -17.65 0.79 -28.32
N HIS A 11 -16.53 0.08 -28.17
CA HIS A 11 -16.25 -1.11 -28.99
C HIS A 11 -16.11 -2.41 -28.19
N VAL A 12 -15.89 -2.36 -26.87
CA VAL A 12 -15.82 -3.57 -26.04
C VAL A 12 -17.04 -3.67 -25.14
N MET A 13 -17.33 -2.63 -24.35
CA MET A 13 -18.47 -2.65 -23.42
C MET A 13 -19.81 -2.58 -24.14
N ALA A 14 -19.91 -1.90 -25.28
CA ALA A 14 -21.11 -1.90 -26.11
C ALA A 14 -21.56 -3.32 -26.55
N HIS A 15 -20.63 -4.29 -26.60
CA HIS A 15 -20.94 -5.68 -26.92
C HIS A 15 -21.21 -6.55 -25.69
N ALA A 16 -21.15 -5.99 -24.48
CA ALA A 16 -21.46 -6.74 -23.27
C ALA A 16 -22.97 -7.04 -23.20
N PRO A 17 -23.36 -8.29 -22.87
CA PRO A 17 -24.77 -8.65 -22.77
C PRO A 17 -25.54 -7.72 -21.82
N GLY A 18 -26.64 -7.14 -22.31
CA GLY A 18 -27.50 -6.24 -21.53
C GLY A 18 -27.01 -4.79 -21.41
N TYR A 19 -25.85 -4.42 -21.98
CA TYR A 19 -25.30 -3.08 -21.85
C TYR A 19 -26.21 -1.99 -22.46
N ASP A 20 -26.76 -2.22 -23.65
CA ASP A 20 -27.69 -1.29 -24.32
C ASP A 20 -29.00 -1.06 -23.54
N GLU A 21 -29.43 -2.06 -22.77
CA GLU A 21 -30.60 -1.92 -21.89
C GLU A 21 -30.25 -1.12 -20.64
N LEU A 22 -29.12 -1.44 -20.00
CA LEU A 22 -28.60 -0.68 -18.86
C LEU A 22 -28.38 0.80 -19.20
N MET A 23 -27.81 1.09 -20.37
CA MET A 23 -27.62 2.46 -20.86
C MET A 23 -28.92 3.24 -20.95
N ARG A 24 -30.02 2.59 -21.36
CA ARG A 24 -31.34 3.24 -21.46
C ARG A 24 -31.98 3.47 -20.10
N TRP A 25 -31.68 2.64 -19.10
CA TRP A 25 -32.19 2.79 -17.73
C TRP A 25 -31.38 3.77 -16.89
N ALA A 26 -30.08 3.91 -17.16
CA ALA A 26 -29.20 4.77 -16.41
C ALA A 26 -29.48 6.25 -16.70
N SER A 27 -29.77 7.02 -15.64
CA SER A 27 -29.92 8.49 -15.72
C SER A 27 -28.58 9.24 -15.62
N ALA A 28 -27.48 8.50 -15.44
CA ALA A 28 -26.13 9.01 -15.28
C ALA A 28 -25.13 8.14 -16.08
N PRO A 29 -23.91 8.64 -16.39
CA PRO A 29 -22.94 7.89 -17.16
C PRO A 29 -22.56 6.56 -16.51
N ILE A 30 -22.51 5.49 -17.30
CA ILE A 30 -21.90 4.23 -16.86
C ILE A 30 -20.38 4.40 -16.90
N ILE A 31 -19.75 4.37 -15.74
CA ILE A 31 -18.29 4.46 -15.62
C ILE A 31 -17.72 3.10 -15.19
N PRO A 32 -16.56 2.70 -15.74
CA PRO A 32 -15.89 1.49 -15.28
C PRO A 32 -15.30 1.69 -13.87
N THR A 33 -15.22 0.62 -13.09
CA THR A 33 -14.71 0.63 -11.70
C THR A 33 -13.44 1.45 -11.52
N PRO A 34 -12.38 1.31 -12.36
CA PRO A 34 -11.16 2.08 -12.17
C PRO A 34 -11.34 3.59 -12.36
N ALA A 35 -12.30 4.01 -13.20
CA ALA A 35 -12.63 5.43 -13.36
C ALA A 35 -13.35 5.98 -12.12
N GLY A 36 -14.21 5.18 -11.48
CA GLY A 36 -14.87 5.56 -10.23
C GLY A 36 -13.88 5.71 -9.07
N GLU A 37 -13.02 4.71 -8.88
CA GLU A 37 -11.92 4.76 -7.89
C GLU A 37 -11.03 5.98 -8.11
N GLY A 38 -10.58 6.18 -9.36
CA GLY A 38 -9.75 7.31 -9.75
C GLY A 38 -10.40 8.66 -9.50
N ALA A 39 -11.71 8.79 -9.72
CA ALA A 39 -12.46 10.00 -9.39
C ALA A 39 -12.41 10.28 -7.88
N MET A 40 -12.63 9.27 -7.04
CA MET A 40 -12.59 9.44 -5.59
C MET A 40 -11.18 9.75 -5.07
N PHE A 41 -10.13 9.08 -5.54
CA PHE A 41 -8.75 9.43 -5.14
C PHE A 41 -8.39 10.88 -5.51
N ARG A 42 -8.88 11.38 -6.65
CA ARG A 42 -8.72 12.79 -7.01
C ARG A 42 -9.44 13.71 -6.03
N ARG A 43 -10.66 13.36 -5.61
CA ARG A 43 -11.39 14.13 -4.60
C ARG A 43 -10.68 14.14 -3.25
N VAL A 44 -10.11 13.01 -2.82
CA VAL A 44 -9.27 12.92 -1.62
C VAL A 44 -8.08 13.88 -1.71
N ALA A 45 -7.33 13.82 -2.82
CA ALA A 45 -6.19 14.70 -3.03
C ALA A 45 -6.59 16.20 -3.09
N GLU A 46 -7.70 16.54 -3.76
CA GLU A 46 -8.24 17.90 -3.83
C GLU A 46 -8.67 18.42 -2.44
N ARG A 47 -9.32 17.56 -1.64
CA ARG A 47 -9.85 17.88 -0.31
C ARG A 47 -8.75 18.16 0.71
N PHE A 48 -7.68 17.37 0.68
CA PHE A 48 -6.54 17.51 1.60
C PHE A 48 -5.40 18.38 1.04
N ARG A 49 -5.39 18.64 -0.28
CA ARG A 49 -4.32 19.36 -1.00
C ARG A 49 -2.95 18.72 -0.82
N GLU A 50 -2.94 17.41 -0.91
CA GLU A 50 -1.80 16.55 -0.59
C GLU A 50 -1.55 15.54 -1.72
N ASN A 51 -0.34 15.00 -1.76
CA ASN A 51 0.04 13.96 -2.70
C ASN A 51 -0.52 12.61 -2.25
N VAL A 52 -1.24 11.93 -3.13
CA VAL A 52 -1.94 10.68 -2.83
C VAL A 52 -1.48 9.58 -3.78
N LEU A 53 -1.08 8.46 -3.22
CA LEU A 53 -1.04 7.17 -3.91
C LEU A 53 -2.26 6.33 -3.50
N GLY A 54 -2.90 5.72 -4.48
CA GLY A 54 -4.07 4.88 -4.29
C GLY A 54 -3.88 3.52 -4.94
N VAL A 55 -4.46 2.48 -4.35
CA VAL A 55 -4.58 1.16 -4.98
C VAL A 55 -6.01 0.64 -4.92
N GLY A 56 -6.51 0.15 -6.05
CA GLY A 56 -7.71 -0.68 -6.15
C GLY A 56 -7.32 -2.13 -6.42
N LEU A 57 -7.32 -2.97 -5.38
CA LEU A 57 -6.96 -4.39 -5.47
C LEU A 57 -8.21 -5.24 -5.73
N GLY A 58 -8.48 -5.53 -7.00
CA GLY A 58 -9.64 -6.28 -7.46
C GLY A 58 -9.39 -7.79 -7.59
N GLY A 59 -10.46 -8.53 -7.91
CA GLY A 59 -10.36 -9.98 -8.14
C GLY A 59 -9.62 -10.34 -9.43
N ALA A 60 -9.67 -9.49 -10.46
CA ALA A 60 -8.99 -9.72 -11.74
C ALA A 60 -7.84 -8.73 -12.00
N THR A 61 -7.90 -7.54 -11.41
CA THR A 61 -7.02 -6.42 -11.79
C THR A 61 -6.52 -5.67 -10.58
N THR A 62 -5.33 -5.07 -10.69
CA THR A 62 -4.78 -4.13 -9.72
C THR A 62 -4.67 -2.77 -10.39
N ASN A 63 -5.34 -1.78 -9.81
CA ASN A 63 -5.28 -0.40 -10.28
C ASN A 63 -4.39 0.40 -9.36
N VAL A 64 -3.45 1.18 -9.91
CA VAL A 64 -2.65 2.12 -9.13
C VAL A 64 -2.92 3.54 -9.60
N TYR A 65 -3.14 4.43 -8.65
CA TYR A 65 -3.46 5.83 -8.85
C TYR A 65 -2.40 6.70 -8.21
N SER A 66 -2.02 7.79 -8.87
CA SER A 66 -1.26 8.86 -8.24
C SER A 66 -1.90 10.20 -8.56
N ILE A 67 -2.00 11.03 -7.53
CA ILE A 67 -2.21 12.46 -7.64
C ILE A 67 -1.01 13.10 -6.99
N TYR A 68 -0.05 13.51 -7.81
CA TYR A 68 1.25 13.97 -7.35
C TYR A 68 1.59 15.32 -7.98
N ARG A 69 1.78 16.35 -7.15
CA ARG A 69 2.02 17.74 -7.57
C ARG A 69 1.00 18.21 -8.62
N GLY A 70 -0.28 17.89 -8.40
CA GLY A 70 -1.40 18.23 -9.28
C GLY A 70 -1.55 17.36 -10.54
N LYS A 71 -0.64 16.41 -10.79
CA LYS A 71 -0.74 15.47 -11.93
C LYS A 71 -1.49 14.22 -11.52
N TYR A 72 -2.52 13.86 -12.27
CA TYR A 72 -3.25 12.60 -12.11
C TYR A 72 -2.74 11.55 -13.09
N LEU A 73 -2.43 10.36 -12.58
CA LEU A 73 -2.13 9.17 -13.37
C LEU A 73 -2.91 7.98 -12.79
N ALA A 74 -3.48 7.17 -13.67
CA ALA A 74 -4.04 5.88 -13.35
C ALA A 74 -3.45 4.82 -14.27
N THR A 75 -3.12 3.67 -13.70
CA THR A 75 -2.64 2.49 -14.40
C THR A 75 -3.47 1.28 -13.99
N LEU A 76 -3.72 0.40 -14.96
CA LEU A 76 -4.54 -0.79 -14.83
C LEU A 76 -3.67 -1.99 -15.20
N SER A 77 -3.33 -2.81 -14.21
CA SER A 77 -2.62 -4.07 -14.41
C SER A 77 -3.67 -5.18 -14.56
N ALA A 78 -4.04 -5.48 -15.80
CA ALA A 78 -5.20 -6.32 -16.14
C ALA A 78 -5.06 -7.79 -15.73
N ASN A 79 -3.85 -8.24 -15.41
CA ASN A 79 -3.55 -9.63 -15.08
C ASN A 79 -3.16 -9.83 -13.61
N LEU A 80 -3.18 -8.79 -12.78
CA LEU A 80 -2.76 -8.89 -11.37
C LEU A 80 -3.98 -8.76 -10.47
N GLY A 81 -4.68 -9.84 -10.16
CA GLY A 81 -5.89 -9.83 -9.34
C GLY A 81 -5.84 -10.86 -8.22
N MET A 82 -6.68 -10.71 -7.20
CA MET A 82 -6.68 -11.60 -6.01
C MET A 82 -7.63 -12.80 -6.09
N SER A 83 -8.34 -12.97 -7.20
CA SER A 83 -9.30 -14.06 -7.37
C SER A 83 -9.15 -14.66 -8.76
N TYR A 84 -9.87 -14.16 -9.76
CA TYR A 84 -9.86 -14.64 -11.14
C TYR A 84 -8.47 -14.66 -11.79
N SER A 85 -7.57 -13.78 -11.36
CA SER A 85 -6.23 -13.63 -11.94
C SER A 85 -5.10 -13.84 -10.94
N ILE A 86 -5.37 -14.46 -9.78
CA ILE A 86 -4.36 -14.67 -8.73
C ILE A 86 -3.20 -15.55 -9.21
N TYR A 87 -3.48 -16.53 -10.06
CA TYR A 87 -2.46 -17.37 -10.66
C TYR A 87 -1.50 -16.60 -11.59
N ASN A 88 -1.97 -15.52 -12.22
CA ASN A 88 -1.08 -14.73 -13.08
C ASN A 88 -0.02 -13.98 -12.26
N VAL A 89 -0.30 -13.64 -11.00
CA VAL A 89 0.74 -13.09 -10.11
C VAL A 89 1.89 -14.07 -9.98
N LEU A 90 1.61 -15.37 -9.74
CA LEU A 90 2.64 -16.44 -9.74
C LEU A 90 3.37 -16.62 -11.07
N ARG A 91 2.78 -16.22 -12.19
CA ARG A 91 3.43 -16.33 -13.51
C ARG A 91 4.40 -15.18 -13.77
N GLU A 92 4.15 -14.01 -13.19
CA GLU A 92 4.97 -12.82 -13.36
C GLU A 92 6.17 -12.80 -12.40
N ILE A 93 6.11 -13.54 -11.29
CA ILE A 93 7.15 -13.60 -10.27
C ILE A 93 7.45 -15.02 -9.81
N GLU A 94 8.69 -15.24 -9.36
CA GLU A 94 9.10 -16.49 -8.73
C GLU A 94 8.35 -16.72 -7.40
N ALA A 95 8.03 -17.98 -7.08
CA ALA A 95 7.36 -18.36 -5.83
C ALA A 95 8.08 -17.83 -4.58
N GLY A 96 9.42 -17.76 -4.62
CA GLY A 96 10.26 -17.19 -3.55
C GLY A 96 9.90 -15.74 -3.18
N ARG A 97 9.37 -14.96 -4.13
CA ARG A 97 8.89 -13.60 -3.87
C ARG A 97 7.63 -13.58 -3.00
N ILE A 98 6.82 -14.63 -3.02
CA ILE A 98 5.64 -14.77 -2.16
C ILE A 98 6.04 -15.39 -0.81
N THR A 99 6.79 -16.49 -0.82
CA THR A 99 7.16 -17.22 0.41
C THR A 99 7.99 -16.38 1.37
N ARG A 100 8.75 -15.38 0.87
CA ARG A 100 9.47 -14.43 1.73
C ARG A 100 8.59 -13.61 2.68
N TRP A 101 7.28 -13.58 2.47
CA TRP A 101 6.33 -12.89 3.35
C TRP A 101 5.59 -13.84 4.30
N LEU A 102 5.85 -15.14 4.22
CA LEU A 102 5.17 -16.15 5.02
C LEU A 102 5.96 -16.42 6.30
N PRO A 103 5.32 -16.30 7.48
CA PRO A 103 5.97 -16.56 8.77
C PRO A 103 6.01 -18.06 9.11
N PHE A 104 6.07 -18.92 8.08
CA PHE A 104 6.13 -20.38 8.18
C PHE A 104 6.71 -20.94 6.88
N ARG A 105 7.23 -22.17 6.96
CA ARG A 105 7.73 -22.91 5.80
C ARG A 105 6.57 -23.45 4.98
N VAL A 106 6.62 -23.27 3.66
CA VAL A 106 5.67 -23.86 2.73
C VAL A 106 6.40 -24.33 1.48
N GLU A 107 6.12 -25.56 1.08
CA GLU A 107 6.63 -26.10 -0.19
C GLU A 107 6.00 -25.36 -1.37
N GLU A 108 6.78 -25.13 -2.43
CA GLU A 108 6.33 -24.41 -3.61
C GLU A 108 5.09 -25.07 -4.26
N GLU A 109 5.04 -26.40 -4.28
CA GLU A 109 3.89 -27.15 -4.80
C GLU A 109 2.62 -26.87 -3.98
N ALA A 110 2.73 -26.82 -2.65
CA ALA A 110 1.61 -26.53 -1.76
C ALA A 110 1.12 -25.08 -1.94
N LEU A 111 2.04 -24.12 -2.08
CA LEU A 111 1.72 -22.73 -2.38
C LEU A 111 0.99 -22.62 -3.74
N CYS A 112 1.53 -23.26 -4.78
CA CYS A 112 0.92 -23.29 -6.09
C CYS A 112 -0.49 -23.89 -6.04
N ASN A 113 -0.68 -25.01 -5.35
CA ASN A 113 -1.98 -25.66 -5.22
C ASN A 113 -3.00 -24.76 -4.53
N SER A 114 -2.62 -24.07 -3.44
CA SER A 114 -3.48 -23.09 -2.76
C SER A 114 -3.94 -21.98 -3.71
N ILE A 115 -3.00 -21.39 -4.47
CA ILE A 115 -3.30 -20.29 -5.40
C ILE A 115 -4.15 -20.77 -6.59
N HIS A 116 -3.90 -21.96 -7.13
CA HIS A 116 -4.74 -22.55 -8.18
C HIS A 116 -6.17 -22.81 -7.68
N ASN A 117 -6.31 -23.32 -6.45
CA ASN A 117 -7.63 -23.58 -5.87
C ASN A 117 -8.44 -22.28 -5.69
N LYS A 118 -7.77 -21.18 -5.30
CA LYS A 118 -8.39 -19.86 -5.25
C LYS A 118 -8.81 -19.37 -6.65
N ALA A 119 -7.99 -19.59 -7.67
CA ALA A 119 -8.30 -19.18 -9.04
C ALA A 119 -9.52 -19.92 -9.62
N THR A 120 -9.68 -21.22 -9.32
CA THR A 120 -10.82 -22.03 -9.78
C THR A 120 -12.08 -21.81 -8.95
N HIS A 121 -11.95 -21.35 -7.72
CA HIS A 121 -13.06 -21.02 -6.82
C HIS A 121 -12.96 -19.56 -6.33
N PRO A 122 -13.11 -18.56 -7.20
CA PRO A 122 -12.76 -17.16 -6.93
C PRO A 122 -13.58 -16.51 -5.80
N THR A 123 -14.71 -17.09 -5.41
CA THR A 123 -15.59 -16.59 -4.35
C THR A 123 -15.32 -17.21 -2.98
N THR A 124 -14.35 -18.13 -2.86
CA THR A 124 -13.96 -18.66 -1.56
C THR A 124 -13.26 -17.60 -0.73
N ILE A 125 -13.43 -17.69 0.59
CA ILE A 125 -12.69 -16.88 1.56
C ILE A 125 -11.71 -17.79 2.31
N PRO A 126 -10.58 -17.27 2.80
CA PRO A 126 -9.65 -18.02 3.64
C PRO A 126 -10.37 -18.73 4.79
N GLN A 127 -10.12 -20.02 4.95
CA GLN A 127 -10.69 -20.82 6.04
C GLN A 127 -9.71 -20.99 7.20
N THR A 128 -8.41 -20.81 6.94
CA THR A 128 -7.32 -20.87 7.93
C THR A 128 -6.51 -19.57 7.96
N ILE A 129 -5.67 -19.40 8.98
CA ILE A 129 -4.77 -18.25 9.06
C ILE A 129 -3.64 -18.37 8.02
N GLU A 130 -3.23 -19.59 7.70
CA GLU A 130 -2.27 -19.93 6.67
C GLU A 130 -2.78 -19.50 5.29
N ASP A 131 -4.02 -19.84 4.95
CA ASP A 131 -4.68 -19.39 3.70
C ASP A 131 -4.70 -17.86 3.63
N LEU A 132 -5.05 -17.21 4.74
CA LEU A 132 -5.12 -15.75 4.83
C LEU A 132 -3.74 -15.12 4.64
N LEU A 133 -2.70 -15.69 5.24
CA LEU A 133 -1.32 -15.23 5.10
C LEU A 133 -0.80 -15.41 3.67
N ILE A 134 -1.16 -16.50 2.98
CA ILE A 134 -0.87 -16.71 1.56
C ILE A 134 -1.54 -15.63 0.71
N GLU A 135 -2.84 -15.38 0.89
CA GLU A 135 -3.54 -14.33 0.14
C GLU A 135 -2.94 -12.94 0.41
N HIS A 136 -2.55 -12.63 1.65
CA HIS A 136 -1.86 -11.39 2.00
C HIS A 136 -0.46 -11.29 1.40
N ALA A 137 0.29 -12.39 1.31
CA ALA A 137 1.60 -12.41 0.66
C ALA A 137 1.47 -12.13 -0.85
N VAL A 138 0.50 -12.76 -1.51
CA VAL A 138 0.21 -12.51 -2.93
C VAL A 138 -0.28 -11.07 -3.16
N ALA A 139 -1.10 -10.52 -2.26
CA ALA A 139 -1.55 -9.13 -2.34
C ALA A 139 -0.38 -8.15 -2.34
N ARG A 140 0.65 -8.38 -1.50
CA ARG A 140 1.85 -7.54 -1.49
C ARG A 140 2.59 -7.54 -2.82
N GLU A 141 2.71 -8.71 -3.44
CA GLU A 141 3.34 -8.87 -4.73
C GLU A 141 2.53 -8.23 -5.87
N ALA A 142 1.22 -8.44 -5.89
CA ALA A 142 0.33 -7.86 -6.89
C ALA A 142 0.36 -6.32 -6.88
N ILE A 143 0.25 -5.72 -5.68
CA ILE A 143 0.31 -4.26 -5.53
C ILE A 143 1.67 -3.72 -5.95
N ARG A 144 2.77 -4.36 -5.54
CA ARG A 144 4.12 -3.89 -5.89
C ARG A 144 4.41 -3.99 -7.39
N LEU A 145 3.99 -5.07 -8.05
CA LEU A 145 4.11 -5.19 -9.50
C LEU A 145 3.32 -4.07 -10.20
N GLY A 146 2.06 -3.85 -9.79
CA GLY A 146 1.25 -2.75 -10.30
C GLY A 146 1.88 -1.37 -10.05
N LEU A 147 2.52 -1.18 -8.90
CA LEU A 147 3.24 0.06 -8.56
C LEU A 147 4.50 0.25 -9.41
N GLN A 148 5.26 -0.81 -9.70
CA GLN A 148 6.43 -0.75 -10.57
C GLN A 148 6.05 -0.34 -12.00
N GLU A 149 4.98 -0.92 -12.54
CA GLU A 149 4.41 -0.50 -13.83
C GLU A 149 3.97 0.97 -13.78
N HIS A 150 3.31 1.37 -12.68
CA HIS A 150 2.86 2.74 -12.47
C HIS A 150 4.01 3.74 -12.47
N MET A 151 5.09 3.46 -11.72
CA MET A 151 6.27 4.30 -11.63
C MET A 151 6.99 4.44 -12.98
N THR A 152 7.04 3.37 -13.78
CA THR A 152 7.63 3.41 -15.13
C THR A 152 6.85 4.37 -16.05
N LEU A 153 5.52 4.37 -15.93
CA LEU A 153 4.64 5.25 -16.70
C LEU A 153 4.58 6.67 -16.13
N ALA A 154 4.89 6.85 -14.84
CA ALA A 154 5.09 8.14 -14.18
C ALA A 154 6.48 8.72 -14.48
N SER A 155 7.04 8.49 -15.66
CA SER A 155 8.34 9.02 -16.06
C SER A 155 8.23 10.45 -16.62
N PRO A 156 9.24 11.31 -16.42
CA PRO A 156 9.34 12.59 -17.11
C PRO A 156 9.36 12.40 -18.63
N LEU A 157 8.91 13.40 -19.40
CA LEU A 157 9.02 13.38 -20.87
C LEU A 157 10.50 13.26 -21.28
N ARG A 158 10.92 12.07 -21.72
CA ARG A 158 12.25 11.84 -22.27
C ARG A 158 12.42 12.69 -23.53
N GLY A 159 13.31 13.68 -23.49
CA GLY A 159 13.61 14.56 -24.63
C GLY A 159 12.96 15.94 -24.64
N ALA A 160 12.20 16.31 -23.60
CA ALA A 160 11.77 17.70 -23.43
C ALA A 160 12.97 18.55 -22.98
N VAL A 161 13.65 19.18 -23.94
CA VAL A 161 14.65 20.21 -23.65
C VAL A 161 13.93 21.33 -22.91
N SER A 162 14.27 21.53 -21.63
CA SER A 162 13.90 22.74 -20.92
C SER A 162 14.44 23.94 -21.69
N GLU A 163 13.58 24.89 -22.07
CA GLU A 163 13.98 26.14 -22.76
C GLU A 163 15.04 26.94 -21.96
N THR A 164 15.22 26.65 -20.67
CA THR A 164 16.22 27.29 -19.81
C THR A 164 17.63 26.71 -19.92
N GLY A 165 17.84 25.63 -20.69
CA GLY A 165 19.13 24.91 -20.79
C GLY A 165 20.06 25.33 -21.93
N LEU A 166 19.76 26.42 -22.65
CA LEU A 166 20.52 26.81 -23.86
C LEU A 166 21.77 27.67 -23.60
N ILE A 167 22.14 27.95 -22.35
CA ILE A 167 23.33 28.75 -22.04
C ILE A 167 24.15 28.08 -20.93
N GLY A 168 25.16 27.30 -21.33
CA GLY A 168 26.41 27.19 -20.57
C GLY A 168 26.51 26.18 -19.42
N ALA A 169 25.90 25.00 -19.51
CA ALA A 169 26.20 23.91 -18.58
C ALA A 169 26.81 22.71 -19.33
N GLY A 170 28.04 22.34 -18.95
CA GLY A 170 28.69 21.13 -19.44
C GLY A 170 27.82 19.91 -19.17
N PHE A 171 27.80 18.98 -20.13
CA PHE A 171 27.05 17.74 -20.08
C PHE A 171 27.55 16.83 -18.94
N THR A 172 27.04 17.03 -17.72
CA THR A 172 26.89 15.96 -16.75
C THR A 172 25.43 15.56 -16.76
N ALA A 173 25.11 14.56 -17.59
CA ALA A 173 23.82 13.90 -17.54
C ALA A 173 23.69 13.19 -16.19
N SER A 174 23.18 13.90 -15.18
CA SER A 174 22.57 13.25 -14.03
C SER A 174 21.46 12.37 -14.58
N GLU A 175 21.51 11.06 -14.33
CA GLU A 175 20.43 10.14 -14.68
C GLU A 175 19.13 10.70 -14.06
N ALA A 176 18.19 11.10 -14.92
CA ALA A 176 16.90 11.58 -14.45
C ALA A 176 16.23 10.45 -13.65
N PRO A 177 15.55 10.75 -12.53
CA PRO A 177 14.88 9.73 -11.74
C PRO A 177 13.87 8.97 -12.62
N ALA A 178 13.77 7.66 -12.39
CA ALA A 178 12.95 6.76 -13.20
C ALA A 178 11.46 7.17 -13.22
N SER A 179 11.00 7.79 -12.13
CA SER A 179 9.66 8.34 -11.95
C SER A 179 9.74 9.79 -11.45
N TYR A 180 8.73 10.61 -11.74
CA TYR A 180 8.58 11.93 -11.14
C TYR A 180 7.98 11.89 -9.73
N ILE A 181 7.55 10.72 -9.26
CA ILE A 181 6.98 10.51 -7.92
C ILE A 181 8.12 10.20 -6.96
N ASP A 182 8.37 11.11 -6.02
CA ASP A 182 9.26 10.87 -4.87
C ASP A 182 8.43 10.35 -3.69
N MET A 183 8.75 9.15 -3.19
CA MET A 183 8.04 8.51 -2.08
C MET A 183 8.12 9.31 -0.77
N LYS A 184 9.16 10.16 -0.60
CA LYS A 184 9.30 11.05 0.56
C LYS A 184 8.26 12.17 0.58
N GLU A 185 7.70 12.50 -0.58
CA GLU A 185 6.68 13.54 -0.72
C GLU A 185 5.27 12.94 -0.84
N VAL A 186 5.09 11.63 -0.62
CA VAL A 186 3.76 11.00 -0.62
C VAL A 186 3.15 11.15 0.77
N ASP A 187 2.12 11.99 0.85
CA ASP A 187 1.42 12.28 2.10
C ASP A 187 0.42 11.19 2.48
N TRP A 188 -0.22 10.55 1.49
CA TRP A 188 -1.20 9.50 1.68
C TRP A 188 -0.94 8.27 0.82
N ILE A 189 -1.11 7.10 1.43
CA ILE A 189 -1.35 5.84 0.72
C ILE A 189 -2.72 5.31 1.12
N CYS A 190 -3.57 5.07 0.13
CA CYS A 190 -4.95 4.67 0.33
C CYS A 190 -5.28 3.37 -0.42
N GLY A 191 -5.92 2.42 0.26
CA GLY A 191 -6.30 1.13 -0.33
C GLY A 191 -7.82 0.95 -0.49
N THR A 192 -8.25 0.32 -1.57
CA THR A 192 -9.62 -0.18 -1.75
C THR A 192 -9.60 -1.56 -2.43
N GLY A 193 -10.72 -2.28 -2.36
CA GLY A 193 -10.89 -3.62 -2.91
C GLY A 193 -11.09 -4.67 -1.84
N GLY A 194 -11.76 -5.78 -2.20
CA GLY A 194 -12.34 -6.73 -1.24
C GLY A 194 -11.38 -7.23 -0.17
N LEU A 195 -10.14 -7.56 -0.55
CA LEU A 195 -9.11 -8.01 0.41
C LEU A 195 -8.74 -6.93 1.43
N LEU A 196 -8.49 -5.70 0.99
CA LEU A 196 -8.09 -4.60 1.88
C LEU A 196 -9.27 -4.09 2.72
N SER A 197 -10.47 -4.02 2.12
CA SER A 197 -11.69 -3.57 2.78
C SER A 197 -12.14 -4.53 3.89
N HIS A 198 -12.02 -5.84 3.66
CA HIS A 198 -12.52 -6.89 4.55
C HIS A 198 -11.42 -7.67 5.30
N ALA A 199 -10.18 -7.17 5.33
CA ALA A 199 -9.14 -7.75 6.16
C ALA A 199 -9.62 -7.87 7.63
N PRO A 200 -9.50 -9.04 8.28
CA PRO A 200 -10.00 -9.26 9.64
C PRO A 200 -9.51 -8.24 10.68
N ARG A 201 -8.30 -7.69 10.50
CA ARG A 201 -7.75 -6.61 11.33
C ARG A 201 -7.18 -5.51 10.45
N ARG A 202 -7.43 -4.25 10.83
CA ARG A 202 -6.93 -3.05 10.11
C ARG A 202 -5.40 -3.01 10.00
N ALA A 203 -4.69 -3.54 11.00
CA ALA A 203 -3.24 -3.70 10.96
C ALA A 203 -2.74 -4.57 9.79
N GLN A 204 -3.53 -5.54 9.31
CA GLN A 204 -3.16 -6.39 8.17
C GLN A 204 -3.15 -5.58 6.88
N SER A 205 -4.18 -4.78 6.63
CA SER A 205 -4.22 -3.87 5.48
C SER A 205 -3.12 -2.82 5.56
N ALA A 206 -2.85 -2.26 6.75
CA ALA A 206 -1.75 -1.31 6.94
C ALA A 206 -0.40 -1.96 6.56
N LEU A 207 -0.12 -3.17 7.04
CA LEU A 207 1.08 -3.92 6.65
C LEU A 207 1.17 -4.17 5.15
N ILE A 208 0.09 -4.61 4.52
CA ILE A 208 0.08 -4.85 3.07
C ILE A 208 0.42 -3.55 2.32
N LEU A 209 -0.18 -2.43 2.69
CA LEU A 209 0.11 -1.13 2.07
C LEU A 209 1.57 -0.71 2.30
N ILE A 210 2.08 -0.80 3.53
CA ILE A 210 3.47 -0.44 3.85
C ILE A 210 4.45 -1.33 3.09
N ASP A 211 4.26 -2.65 3.11
CA ASP A 211 5.17 -3.62 2.49
C ASP A 211 5.17 -3.51 0.95
N SER A 212 4.04 -3.14 0.36
CA SER A 212 3.90 -3.03 -1.10
C SER A 212 4.41 -1.69 -1.64
N PHE A 213 4.05 -0.59 -0.98
CA PHE A 213 4.40 0.76 -1.43
C PHE A 213 5.75 1.23 -0.92
N GLN A 214 6.20 0.71 0.22
CA GLN A 214 7.44 1.12 0.86
C GLN A 214 7.53 2.66 1.03
N PRO A 215 6.58 3.29 1.76
CA PRO A 215 6.62 4.73 1.98
C PRO A 215 7.94 5.18 2.59
N GLU A 216 8.32 6.43 2.34
CA GLU A 216 9.49 7.07 2.92
C GLU A 216 9.06 8.32 3.69
N GLY A 217 9.60 8.52 4.89
CA GLY A 217 9.20 9.62 5.76
C GLY A 217 7.85 9.40 6.44
N VAL A 218 7.00 10.43 6.47
CA VAL A 218 5.76 10.45 7.26
C VAL A 218 4.56 10.37 6.31
N THR A 219 3.92 9.21 6.27
CA THR A 219 2.83 8.93 5.32
C THR A 219 1.59 8.45 6.06
N LYS A 220 0.45 9.07 5.76
CA LYS A 220 -0.86 8.68 6.29
C LYS A 220 -1.41 7.49 5.51
N LEU A 221 -1.97 6.54 6.22
CA LEU A 221 -2.55 5.32 5.66
C LEU A 221 -4.06 5.34 5.86
N ALA A 222 -4.79 5.01 4.81
CA ALA A 222 -6.23 4.84 4.87
C ALA A 222 -6.72 3.71 3.98
N GLN A 223 -7.94 3.27 4.25
CA GLN A 223 -8.63 2.34 3.39
C GLN A 223 -10.11 2.67 3.24
N ASP A 224 -10.67 2.30 2.10
CA ASP A 224 -12.11 2.16 1.90
C ASP A 224 -12.57 0.86 2.55
N SER A 225 -13.38 0.96 3.59
CA SER A 225 -13.77 -0.17 4.45
C SER A 225 -14.85 -1.07 3.87
N ILE A 226 -15.60 -0.60 2.87
CA ILE A 226 -16.76 -1.32 2.31
C ILE A 226 -16.75 -1.36 0.78
N PHE A 227 -15.61 -1.04 0.15
CA PHE A 227 -15.43 -1.03 -1.31
C PHE A 227 -16.45 -0.11 -2.03
N MET A 228 -16.74 1.05 -1.44
CA MET A 228 -17.72 2.01 -1.96
C MET A 228 -17.12 3.07 -2.88
N MET A 229 -15.78 3.20 -2.94
CA MET A 229 -15.11 4.19 -3.79
C MET A 229 -15.56 4.17 -5.27
N PRO A 230 -15.72 3.01 -5.94
CA PRO A 230 -16.22 3.00 -7.32
C PRO A 230 -17.61 3.64 -7.45
N HIS A 231 -18.51 3.31 -6.53
CA HIS A 231 -19.89 3.79 -6.51
C HIS A 231 -19.97 5.29 -6.19
N LEU A 232 -19.21 5.75 -5.19
CA LEU A 232 -19.09 7.18 -4.86
C LEU A 232 -18.44 7.96 -6.00
N GLY A 233 -17.54 7.33 -6.76
CA GLY A 233 -17.00 7.90 -7.99
C GLY A 233 -18.10 8.25 -8.99
N VAL A 234 -19.09 7.36 -9.19
CA VAL A 234 -20.27 7.63 -10.03
C VAL A 234 -21.09 8.79 -9.45
N ILE A 235 -21.42 8.69 -8.15
CA ILE A 235 -22.26 9.69 -7.46
C ILE A 235 -21.60 11.07 -7.50
N SER A 236 -20.27 11.15 -7.39
CA SER A 236 -19.52 12.39 -7.40
C SER A 236 -19.62 13.19 -8.71
N THR A 237 -20.09 12.55 -9.80
CA THR A 237 -20.35 13.22 -11.08
C THR A 237 -21.66 14.04 -11.07
N VAL A 238 -22.58 13.73 -10.15
CA VAL A 238 -23.88 14.38 -10.00
C VAL A 238 -23.97 15.16 -8.68
N HIS A 239 -23.50 14.56 -7.58
CA HIS A 239 -23.51 15.10 -6.22
C HIS A 239 -22.13 14.99 -5.57
N PRO A 240 -21.17 15.87 -5.93
CA PRO A 240 -19.78 15.78 -5.46
C PRO A 240 -19.66 15.91 -3.94
N ASP A 241 -20.36 16.86 -3.32
CA ASP A 241 -20.26 17.12 -1.88
C ASP A 241 -20.85 15.96 -1.07
N ALA A 242 -22.00 15.41 -1.50
CA ALA A 242 -22.61 14.26 -0.85
C ALA A 242 -21.73 13.00 -0.97
N ALA A 243 -21.12 12.77 -2.13
CA ALA A 243 -20.21 11.63 -2.31
C ALA A 243 -19.00 11.72 -1.38
N LEU A 244 -18.44 12.93 -1.20
CA LEU A 244 -17.35 13.17 -0.27
C LEU A 244 -17.77 13.01 1.19
N GLU A 245 -18.94 13.53 1.57
CA GLU A 245 -19.44 13.41 2.94
C GLU A 245 -19.68 11.94 3.34
N ILE A 246 -20.30 11.16 2.46
CA ILE A 246 -20.49 9.70 2.66
C ILE A 246 -19.12 9.01 2.72
N PHE A 247 -18.18 9.39 1.85
CA PHE A 247 -16.86 8.79 1.87
C PHE A 247 -16.14 9.05 3.19
N GLU A 248 -16.07 10.30 3.65
CA GLU A 248 -15.35 10.69 4.86
C GLU A 248 -15.97 10.09 6.12
N ARG A 249 -17.30 10.00 6.19
CA ARG A 249 -18.01 9.53 7.39
C ARG A 249 -18.20 8.03 7.47
N ASP A 250 -18.57 7.41 6.35
CA ASP A 250 -19.09 6.03 6.35
C ASP A 250 -18.11 5.03 5.74
N CYS A 251 -17.17 5.47 4.89
CA CYS A 251 -16.32 4.56 4.11
C CYS A 251 -14.84 4.62 4.48
N LEU A 252 -14.31 5.83 4.68
CA LEU A 252 -12.90 6.09 4.90
C LEU A 252 -12.49 5.70 6.32
N VAL A 253 -11.74 4.61 6.43
CA VAL A 253 -11.07 4.24 7.68
C VAL A 253 -9.64 4.73 7.63
N ARG A 254 -9.29 5.61 8.58
CA ARG A 254 -7.91 6.03 8.82
C ARG A 254 -7.19 4.92 9.55
N LEU A 255 -6.23 4.29 8.89
CA LEU A 255 -5.41 3.24 9.50
C LEU A 255 -4.42 3.85 10.49
N GLY A 256 -3.90 5.04 10.19
CA GLY A 256 -2.99 5.78 11.05
C GLY A 256 -1.86 6.43 10.25
N THR A 257 -0.77 6.77 10.94
CA THR A 257 0.41 7.40 10.30
C THR A 257 1.62 6.46 10.38
N CYS A 258 2.23 6.19 9.23
CA CYS A 258 3.49 5.46 9.13
C CYS A 258 4.67 6.44 9.14
N VAL A 259 5.59 6.30 10.10
CA VAL A 259 6.86 7.02 10.19
C VAL A 259 7.96 6.04 9.80
N THR A 260 8.52 6.23 8.62
CA THR A 260 9.55 5.34 8.06
C THR A 260 10.94 5.92 8.27
N PHE A 261 11.84 5.10 8.80
CA PHE A 261 13.29 5.32 8.78
C PHE A 261 13.82 4.66 7.50
N ALA A 262 14.08 5.46 6.47
CA ALA A 262 14.53 5.04 5.15
C ALA A 262 16.07 5.04 5.06
N GLY A 263 16.62 4.17 4.21
CA GLY A 263 18.05 3.92 4.09
C GLY A 263 18.44 2.51 4.52
N ALA A 264 19.74 2.20 4.39
CA ALA A 264 20.28 0.90 4.79
C ALA A 264 20.22 0.75 6.31
N MET A 265 19.65 -0.37 6.77
CA MET A 265 19.49 -0.68 8.19
C MET A 265 20.44 -1.80 8.61
N ASP A 266 21.06 -1.60 9.76
CA ASP A 266 21.86 -2.58 10.47
C ASP A 266 21.06 -2.96 11.72
N GLU A 267 20.67 -4.24 11.83
CA GLU A 267 19.78 -4.75 12.88
C GLU A 267 20.44 -4.75 14.27
N ASP A 268 21.77 -4.69 14.33
CA ASP A 268 22.54 -4.56 15.56
C ASP A 268 22.65 -3.11 16.03
N ARG A 269 22.12 -2.16 15.27
CA ARG A 269 22.21 -0.72 15.55
C ARG A 269 20.86 -0.05 15.69
N GLU A 270 20.85 1.08 16.37
CA GLU A 270 19.71 1.99 16.41
C GLU A 270 19.55 2.70 15.06
N ALA A 271 18.31 2.74 14.58
CA ALA A 271 17.88 3.57 13.46
C ALA A 271 17.72 5.04 13.87
N GLY A 272 17.39 5.30 15.14
CA GLY A 272 17.27 6.63 15.72
C GLY A 272 16.49 6.64 17.03
N ARG A 273 16.13 7.82 17.50
CA ARG A 273 15.32 8.03 18.70
C ARG A 273 14.04 8.79 18.38
N LEU A 274 12.97 8.47 19.09
CA LEU A 274 11.66 9.06 18.93
C LEU A 274 11.18 9.60 20.27
N GLU A 275 10.94 10.91 20.32
CA GLU A 275 10.31 11.58 21.44
C GLU A 275 8.96 12.15 20.99
N GLY A 276 7.97 12.21 21.89
CA GLY A 276 6.71 12.84 21.55
C GLY A 276 5.81 13.06 22.74
N GLU A 277 4.69 13.73 22.48
CA GLU A 277 3.64 14.01 23.46
C GLU A 277 2.31 13.50 22.91
N LEU A 278 1.68 12.58 23.65
CA LEU A 278 0.35 12.04 23.35
C LEU A 278 -0.76 13.01 23.81
N PRO A 279 -1.99 12.88 23.30
CA PRO A 279 -3.15 13.59 23.85
C PRO A 279 -3.24 13.40 25.37
N GLY A 280 -3.34 14.51 26.10
CA GLY A 280 -3.28 14.51 27.57
C GLY A 280 -1.90 14.88 28.14
N GLY A 281 -0.88 15.04 27.30
CA GLY A 281 0.44 15.54 27.68
C GLY A 281 1.36 14.49 28.29
N GLU A 282 1.05 13.20 28.11
CA GLU A 282 1.96 12.11 28.49
C GLU A 282 3.14 12.10 27.51
N PRO A 283 4.37 12.40 27.97
CA PRO A 283 5.55 12.33 27.13
C PRO A 283 5.96 10.87 26.96
N PHE A 284 6.45 10.53 25.78
CA PHE A 284 7.11 9.25 25.53
C PHE A 284 8.46 9.46 24.85
N ASP A 285 9.33 8.49 25.08
CA ASP A 285 10.68 8.44 24.56
C ASP A 285 11.04 6.98 24.27
N ALA A 286 11.51 6.71 23.06
CA ALA A 286 11.81 5.36 22.60
C ALA A 286 13.02 5.34 21.66
N ASP A 287 13.96 4.45 21.95
CA ASP A 287 15.03 4.08 21.03
C ASP A 287 14.49 3.11 19.97
N ILE A 288 14.73 3.43 18.70
CA ILE A 288 14.22 2.67 17.56
C ILE A 288 15.36 1.82 17.01
N ARG A 289 15.24 0.49 17.14
CA ARG A 289 16.19 -0.47 16.57
C ARG A 289 16.02 -0.57 15.05
N GLY A 290 17.15 -0.68 14.33
CA GLY A 290 17.13 -1.05 12.91
C GLY A 290 16.47 -2.41 12.71
N GLY A 291 15.73 -2.57 11.62
CA GLY A 291 14.99 -3.80 11.32
C GLY A 291 13.65 -3.93 12.07
N ALA A 292 13.32 -3.03 13.00
CA ALA A 292 12.14 -3.17 13.85
C ALA A 292 10.89 -2.46 13.30
N MET A 293 9.73 -2.90 13.79
CA MET A 293 8.49 -2.14 13.74
C MET A 293 7.99 -1.86 15.16
N MET A 294 7.32 -0.74 15.35
CA MET A 294 6.70 -0.38 16.63
C MET A 294 5.34 0.26 16.38
N ARG A 295 4.38 -0.04 17.27
CA ARG A 295 3.05 0.59 17.29
C ARG A 295 2.93 1.48 18.50
N ILE A 296 2.53 2.72 18.30
CA ILE A 296 2.13 3.64 19.38
C ILE A 296 0.62 3.86 19.23
N PRO A 297 -0.20 3.38 20.17
CA PRO A 297 -1.64 3.59 20.14
C PRO A 297 -1.97 5.09 20.13
N LEU A 298 -2.80 5.50 19.17
CA LEU A 298 -3.34 6.85 19.07
C LEU A 298 -4.66 6.76 18.31
N ASP A 299 -5.75 7.17 18.95
CA ASP A 299 -7.10 6.96 18.42
C ASP A 299 -7.37 7.80 17.16
N PRO A 300 -8.32 7.38 16.31
CA PRO A 300 -8.74 8.19 15.16
C PRO A 300 -9.18 9.60 15.57
N GLY A 301 -8.62 10.62 14.91
CA GLY A 301 -8.91 12.03 15.18
C GLY A 301 -7.99 12.68 16.22
N ASP A 302 -7.27 11.89 17.01
CA ASP A 302 -6.25 12.40 17.92
C ASP A 302 -4.93 12.72 17.19
N ARG A 303 -4.18 13.66 17.76
CA ARG A 303 -2.90 14.13 17.19
C ARG A 303 -1.80 14.10 18.23
N ALA A 304 -0.59 13.76 17.78
CA ALA A 304 0.61 13.78 18.61
C ALA A 304 1.72 14.58 17.91
N THR A 305 2.52 15.28 18.70
CA THR A 305 3.75 15.91 18.19
C THR A 305 4.90 14.93 18.36
N LEU A 306 5.62 14.66 17.28
CA LEU A 306 6.78 13.78 17.25
C LEU A 306 8.05 14.57 16.95
N ARG A 307 9.11 14.27 17.68
CA ARG A 307 10.50 14.64 17.40
C ARG A 307 11.28 13.38 17.10
N ILE A 308 11.71 13.28 15.84
CA ILE A 308 12.37 12.10 15.29
C ILE A 308 13.82 12.46 15.03
N GLU A 309 14.73 11.77 15.70
CA GLU A 309 16.19 11.95 15.56
C GLU A 309 16.80 10.71 14.89
N PRO A 310 16.92 10.69 13.55
CA PRO A 310 17.50 9.56 12.86
C PRO A 310 19.02 9.51 13.03
N ARG A 311 19.57 8.30 12.98
CA ARG A 311 21.02 8.08 12.88
C ARG A 311 21.56 8.69 11.57
N LYS A 312 22.86 9.00 11.55
CA LYS A 312 23.58 9.36 10.32
C LYS A 312 23.33 8.31 9.21
N GLY A 313 22.87 8.78 8.04
CA GLY A 313 22.59 7.95 6.87
C GLY A 313 21.14 7.47 6.76
N VAL A 314 20.31 7.72 7.78
CA VAL A 314 18.90 7.36 7.80
C VAL A 314 18.04 8.60 7.53
N ASP A 315 17.09 8.52 6.60
CA ASP A 315 16.16 9.60 6.25
C ASP A 315 14.76 9.33 6.83
N VAL A 316 14.13 10.36 7.36
CA VAL A 316 12.74 10.31 7.88
C VAL A 316 11.84 11.31 7.15
N GLY A 317 12.22 11.74 5.93
CA GLY A 317 11.42 12.56 5.01
C GLY A 317 11.94 13.99 4.80
N LYS A 318 13.10 14.36 5.34
CA LYS A 318 13.69 15.70 5.15
C LYS A 318 15.09 15.69 4.56
N GLU A 319 15.88 14.65 4.84
CA GLU A 319 17.26 14.40 4.40
C GLU A 319 17.91 13.39 5.38
N PRO A 320 18.90 12.60 4.95
CA PRO A 320 19.61 11.67 5.83
C PRO A 320 20.25 12.34 7.06
N GLY A 321 19.96 11.83 8.26
CA GLY A 321 20.49 12.31 9.54
C GLY A 321 19.92 13.64 10.02
N ARG A 322 18.90 14.21 9.34
CA ARG A 322 18.23 15.43 9.79
C ARG A 322 17.06 15.10 10.71
N ARG A 323 17.03 15.77 11.87
CA ARG A 323 15.89 15.70 12.78
C ARG A 323 14.62 16.21 12.12
N LEU A 324 13.50 15.56 12.43
CA LEU A 324 12.16 15.94 11.97
C LEU A 324 11.26 16.16 13.18
N GLU A 325 10.70 17.35 13.29
CA GLU A 325 9.57 17.64 14.19
C GLU A 325 8.31 17.75 13.34
N THR A 326 7.27 17.00 13.69
CA THR A 326 6.02 16.92 12.92
C THR A 326 4.83 16.60 13.81
N VAL A 327 3.62 16.87 13.31
CA VAL A 327 2.37 16.46 13.96
C VAL A 327 1.78 15.32 13.16
N VAL A 328 1.58 14.18 13.81
CA VAL A 328 0.95 13.00 13.22
C VAL A 328 -0.47 12.84 13.74
N GLU A 329 -1.28 12.14 12.98
CA GLU A 329 -2.65 11.77 13.36
C GLU A 329 -2.73 10.26 13.64
N GLY A 330 -3.56 9.91 14.63
CA GLY A 330 -3.89 8.54 14.95
C GLY A 330 -4.79 7.87 13.91
N GLY A 331 -5.24 6.67 14.25
CA GLY A 331 -6.10 5.85 13.41
C GLY A 331 -6.35 4.50 14.07
N GLU A 332 -7.09 3.63 13.40
CA GLU A 332 -7.46 2.31 13.95
C GLU A 332 -6.24 1.44 14.34
N VAL A 333 -5.07 1.69 13.74
CA VAL A 333 -3.81 1.03 14.10
C VAL A 333 -2.95 1.92 15.02
N GLY A 334 -3.09 3.24 14.92
CA GLY A 334 -2.29 4.25 15.62
C GLY A 334 -1.11 4.76 14.80
N ILE A 335 -0.02 5.16 15.46
CA ILE A 335 1.23 5.52 14.81
C ILE A 335 2.05 4.25 14.60
N ILE A 336 2.52 4.04 13.38
CA ILE A 336 3.34 2.90 12.98
C ILE A 336 4.75 3.41 12.72
N ILE A 337 5.72 2.95 13.50
CA ILE A 337 7.13 3.22 13.26
C ILE A 337 7.70 2.05 12.46
N ASP A 338 8.24 2.34 11.27
CA ASP A 338 8.86 1.35 10.40
C ASP A 338 10.34 1.66 10.22
N ALA A 339 11.19 0.91 10.93
CA ALA A 339 12.63 1.00 10.85
C ALA A 339 13.26 -0.20 10.13
N ARG A 340 12.49 -0.89 9.28
CA ARG A 340 12.98 -2.02 8.48
C ARG A 340 13.85 -1.60 7.29
N GLY A 341 14.01 -0.30 7.06
CA GLY A 341 14.81 0.25 5.98
C GLY A 341 14.08 0.33 4.65
N ARG A 342 14.73 1.01 3.70
CA ARG A 342 14.27 1.20 2.32
C ARG A 342 15.49 1.15 1.38
N PRO A 343 15.51 0.25 0.37
CA PRO A 343 14.51 -0.79 0.11
C PRO A 343 14.43 -1.81 1.25
N LEU A 344 13.24 -2.37 1.46
CA LEU A 344 12.99 -3.45 2.42
C LEU A 344 13.51 -4.77 1.86
N GLU A 345 14.54 -5.29 2.50
CA GLU A 345 15.15 -6.59 2.20
C GLU A 345 15.07 -7.48 3.44
N PRO A 346 14.06 -8.37 3.54
CA PRO A 346 14.02 -9.36 4.62
C PRO A 346 15.26 -10.26 4.59
N PRO A 347 15.64 -10.87 5.73
CA PRO A 347 16.79 -11.78 5.79
C PRO A 347 16.74 -12.87 4.71
N GLY A 348 17.93 -13.20 4.17
CA GLY A 348 18.08 -14.25 3.17
C GLY A 348 17.88 -15.64 3.78
N ASP A 349 18.39 -15.85 4.99
CA ASP A 349 18.16 -17.06 5.77
C ASP A 349 16.68 -17.24 6.12
N GLU A 350 16.16 -18.44 5.95
CA GLU A 350 14.73 -18.70 6.11
C GLU A 350 14.27 -18.64 7.56
N GLU A 351 15.04 -19.17 8.51
CA GLU A 351 14.67 -19.18 9.92
C GLU A 351 14.70 -17.77 10.50
N GLU A 352 15.75 -17.01 10.17
CA GLU A 352 15.87 -15.61 10.55
C GLU A 352 14.72 -14.77 9.96
N ARG A 353 14.42 -14.97 8.67
CA ARG A 353 13.32 -14.26 8.00
C ARG A 353 11.97 -14.56 8.65
N ILE A 354 11.68 -15.83 8.94
CA ILE A 354 10.43 -16.22 9.60
C ILE A 354 10.35 -15.57 10.99
N GLY A 355 11.44 -15.61 11.77
CA GLY A 355 11.52 -14.95 13.07
C GLY A 355 11.20 -13.44 12.98
N ARG A 356 11.80 -12.74 12.01
CA ARG A 356 11.56 -11.30 11.78
C ARG A 356 10.13 -11.00 11.37
N LEU A 357 9.55 -11.80 10.48
CA LEU A 357 8.15 -11.65 10.09
C LEU A 357 7.24 -11.78 11.32
N LEU A 358 7.46 -12.78 12.17
CA LEU A 358 6.69 -12.98 13.39
C LEU A 358 6.83 -11.79 14.36
N ASP A 359 8.02 -11.21 14.48
CA ASP A 359 8.26 -9.99 15.27
C ASP A 359 7.44 -8.79 14.73
N TRP A 360 7.45 -8.57 13.42
CA TRP A 360 6.69 -7.46 12.80
C TRP A 360 5.17 -7.66 12.93
N LEU A 361 4.68 -8.88 12.70
CA LEU A 361 3.27 -9.24 12.92
C LEU A 361 2.86 -9.10 14.39
N GLN A 362 3.81 -9.30 15.31
CA GLN A 362 3.62 -9.10 16.74
C GLN A 362 3.53 -7.62 17.10
N ALA A 363 4.47 -6.81 16.64
CA ALA A 363 4.57 -5.39 16.92
C ALA A 363 3.28 -4.63 16.56
N LEU A 364 2.61 -5.01 15.46
CA LEU A 364 1.37 -4.39 15.03
C LEU A 364 0.10 -5.15 15.43
N GLU A 365 0.23 -6.24 16.18
CA GLU A 365 -0.89 -7.10 16.58
C GLU A 365 -1.76 -7.56 15.40
N ALA A 366 -1.12 -7.85 14.26
CA ALA A 366 -1.80 -8.12 13.00
C ALA A 366 -2.56 -9.46 12.97
N TYR A 367 -2.22 -10.41 13.86
CA TYR A 367 -2.88 -11.72 13.96
C TYR A 367 -3.08 -12.15 15.43
N PRO A 368 -4.00 -13.08 15.73
CA PRO A 368 -4.25 -13.56 17.09
C PRO A 368 -3.00 -14.17 17.75
N ARG A 369 -2.81 -13.94 19.06
CA ARG A 369 -1.62 -14.38 19.82
C ARG A 369 -1.33 -15.88 19.68
N GLY A 370 -2.31 -16.74 19.98
CA GLY A 370 -2.10 -18.19 19.99
C GLY A 370 -1.68 -18.82 18.66
N HIS A 371 -1.99 -18.20 17.52
CA HIS A 371 -1.54 -18.72 16.22
C HIS A 371 -0.08 -18.34 15.92
N ARG A 372 0.36 -17.16 16.39
CA ARG A 372 1.75 -16.71 16.22
C ARG A 372 2.71 -17.54 17.08
N ASP A 373 2.29 -17.87 18.30
CA ASP A 373 3.08 -18.69 19.21
C ASP A 373 3.26 -20.11 18.64
N GLY A 374 2.19 -20.72 18.10
CA GLY A 374 2.29 -22.01 17.40
C GLY A 374 3.20 -21.99 16.15
N MET A 375 3.24 -20.88 15.42
CA MET A 375 4.17 -20.71 14.29
C MET A 375 5.63 -20.56 14.76
N ARG A 376 5.88 -19.86 15.87
CA ARG A 376 7.22 -19.77 16.46
C ARG A 376 7.70 -21.14 16.95
N ASP A 377 6.82 -21.90 17.59
CA ASP A 377 7.14 -23.23 18.12
C ASP A 377 7.48 -24.23 17.00
N ALA A 378 6.80 -24.13 15.85
CA ALA A 378 7.08 -24.96 14.67
C ALA A 378 8.42 -24.65 13.96
N VAL A 379 9.02 -23.49 14.25
CA VAL A 379 10.28 -23.02 13.63
C VAL A 379 11.48 -23.25 14.55
N GLY A 380 11.26 -23.53 15.85
CA GLY A 380 12.34 -23.85 16.78
C GLY A 380 13.08 -25.16 16.44
N PRO A 381 14.32 -25.36 16.92
CA PRO A 381 15.06 -26.60 16.72
C PRO A 381 14.43 -27.71 17.57
N GLY A 382 13.35 -28.31 17.09
CA GLY A 382 12.61 -29.31 17.86
C GLY A 382 11.25 -29.63 17.28
N GLY A 383 11.23 -30.25 16.10
CA GLY A 383 10.03 -30.82 15.48
C GLY A 383 10.33 -32.16 14.80
N THR A 384 11.10 -33.03 15.46
CA THR A 384 11.00 -34.47 15.20
C THR A 384 9.87 -35.02 16.05
N GLU A 385 8.74 -35.33 15.41
CA GLU A 385 8.01 -36.58 15.67
C GLU A 385 7.74 -37.29 14.35
#